data_AF-A0A934AVP3-F1
#
_entry.id   AF-A0A934AVP3-F1
#
_cell.length_a   1.000
_cell.length_b   1.000
_cell.length_c   1.000
_cell.angle_alpha   90.00
_cell.angle_beta   90.00
_cell.angle_gamma   90.00
#
_symmetry.space_group_name_H-M   'P 1'
#
loop_
_entity.id
_entity.type
_entity.pdbx_description
1 polymer ?
#
loop_
_entity_poly.entity_id
_entity_poly.type
_entity_poly.pdbx_seq_one_letter_code
_entity_poly.pdbx_strand_id
1 'polypeptide(L)'
;MMYRNYLLDTNILGHMADLRAGGNSSAAQALDRHLKALPEGTKLHLCPVSVGEVEYGLRIAPYKDQKKHDQARSILSAFECLPIDINTAQDQYAELRARLFNECAPKEKRNRENDKKRVEEWMDPTTSKQLQIQENDLWIAAVAMAYNLILVTDDKMAVIKRIAGIDITFENWLI
;
A
#
# COMPACT_ATOMS: atom_id res chain seq x y z
N MET A 1 16.16 -21.74 -3.83
CA MET A 1 16.02 -20.30 -4.11
C MET A 1 14.67 -19.88 -3.56
N MET A 2 14.62 -18.94 -2.61
CA MET A 2 13.34 -18.42 -2.13
C MET A 2 12.82 -17.43 -3.17
N TYR A 3 11.72 -17.78 -3.85
CA TYR A 3 11.05 -16.85 -4.75
C TYR A 3 10.49 -15.69 -3.94
N ARG A 4 10.81 -14.46 -4.33
CA ARG A 4 10.23 -13.26 -3.71
C ARG A 4 9.00 -12.86 -4.52
N ASN A 5 7.87 -12.72 -3.84
CA ASN A 5 6.63 -12.23 -4.42
C ASN A 5 6.40 -10.79 -3.97
N TYR A 6 5.60 -10.07 -4.75
CA TYR A 6 5.47 -8.63 -4.61
C TYR A 6 4.02 -8.21 -4.43
N LEU A 7 3.81 -7.18 -3.61
CA LEU A 7 2.56 -6.44 -3.50
C LEU A 7 2.76 -5.10 -4.22
N LEU A 8 1.93 -4.82 -5.22
CA LEU A 8 1.99 -3.56 -5.96
C LEU A 8 1.13 -2.50 -5.27
N ASP A 9 1.72 -1.35 -4.98
CA ASP A 9 1.02 -0.17 -4.51
C ASP A 9 0.20 0.50 -5.64
N THR A 10 -0.78 1.32 -5.27
CA THR A 10 -1.70 2.00 -6.19
C THR A 10 -0.98 2.90 -7.19
N ASN A 11 0.11 3.57 -6.77
CA ASN A 11 0.91 4.42 -7.66
C ASN A 11 1.55 3.62 -8.81
N ILE A 12 2.02 2.40 -8.56
CA ILE A 12 2.62 1.51 -9.56
C ILE A 12 1.58 1.13 -10.62
N LEU A 13 0.32 0.93 -10.23
CA LEU A 13 -0.77 0.64 -11.17
C LEU A 13 -1.02 1.79 -12.14
N GLY A 14 -0.87 3.04 -11.68
CA GLY A 14 -0.92 4.23 -12.53
C GLY A 14 0.17 4.21 -13.61
N HIS A 15 1.42 3.92 -13.23
CA HIS A 15 2.53 3.78 -14.20
C HIS A 15 2.36 2.58 -15.13
N MET A 16 1.77 1.49 -14.65
CA MET A 16 1.43 0.35 -15.49
C MET A 16 0.34 0.68 -16.52
N ALA A 17 -0.63 1.53 -16.15
CA ALA A 17 -1.63 2.04 -17.08
C ALA A 17 -1.01 2.94 -18.15
N ASP A 18 -0.10 3.84 -17.77
CA ASP A 18 0.68 4.65 -18.71
C ASP A 18 1.46 3.76 -19.69
N LEU A 19 2.20 2.77 -19.18
CA LEU A 19 2.94 1.81 -19.99
C LEU A 19 2.04 1.06 -20.99
N ARG A 20 0.90 0.53 -20.54
CA ARG A 20 -0.06 -0.19 -21.42
C ARG A 20 -0.72 0.72 -22.46
N ALA A 21 -0.80 2.02 -22.20
CA ALA A 21 -1.30 3.01 -23.15
C ALA A 21 -0.23 3.42 -24.20
N GLY A 22 0.98 2.84 -24.15
CA GLY A 22 2.10 3.22 -25.00
C GLY A 22 2.84 4.45 -24.50
N GLY A 23 2.67 4.81 -23.22
CA GLY A 23 3.42 5.86 -22.56
C GLY A 23 4.92 5.59 -22.57
N ASN A 24 5.71 6.65 -22.72
CA ASN A 24 7.17 6.58 -22.81
C ASN A 24 7.86 7.38 -21.70
N SER A 25 7.19 7.54 -20.56
CA SER A 25 7.77 8.20 -19.39
C SER A 25 8.97 7.38 -18.87
N SER A 26 9.93 8.05 -18.24
CA SER A 26 11.10 7.37 -17.65
C SER A 26 10.67 6.32 -16.62
N ALA A 27 9.63 6.62 -15.84
CA ALA A 27 9.02 5.70 -14.88
C ALA A 27 8.39 4.48 -15.57
N ALA A 28 7.65 4.66 -16.66
CA ALA A 28 7.08 3.54 -17.42
C ALA A 28 8.18 2.64 -18.03
N GLN A 29 9.27 3.22 -18.53
CA GLN A 29 10.42 2.47 -19.04
C GLN A 29 11.15 1.71 -17.92
N ALA A 30 11.36 2.33 -16.76
CA ALA A 30 11.97 1.67 -15.61
C ALA A 30 11.12 0.48 -15.13
N LEU A 31 9.80 0.68 -15.03
CA LEU A 31 8.84 -0.36 -14.70
C LEU A 31 8.89 -1.52 -15.70
N ASP A 32 8.85 -1.23 -17.01
CA ASP A 32 8.93 -2.24 -18.06
C ASP A 32 10.22 -3.06 -17.99
N ARG A 33 11.37 -2.40 -17.77
CA ARG A 33 12.65 -3.09 -17.58
C ARG A 33 12.63 -4.00 -16.37
N HIS A 34 12.09 -3.52 -15.24
CA HIS A 34 12.02 -4.32 -14.02
C HIS A 34 11.12 -5.55 -14.20
N LEU A 35 9.91 -5.36 -14.74
CA LEU A 35 8.96 -6.45 -15.02
C LEU A 35 9.56 -7.52 -15.94
N LYS A 36 10.33 -7.13 -16.97
CA LYS A 36 11.03 -8.06 -17.88
C LYS A 36 12.20 -8.79 -17.24
N ALA A 37 12.79 -8.23 -16.18
CA ALA A 37 13.92 -8.82 -15.47
C ALA A 37 13.48 -9.76 -14.33
N LEU A 38 12.18 -9.79 -13.98
CA LEU A 38 11.67 -10.66 -12.93
C LEU A 38 11.90 -12.15 -13.28
N PRO A 39 12.36 -12.97 -12.32
CA PRO A 39 12.48 -14.40 -12.53
C PRO A 39 11.15 -15.05 -12.92
N GLU A 40 11.22 -16.10 -13.72
CA GLU A 40 10.04 -16.91 -14.06
C GLU A 40 9.37 -17.48 -12.80
N GLY A 41 8.04 -17.38 -12.74
CA GLY A 41 7.23 -17.80 -11.59
C GLY A 41 7.08 -16.77 -10.48
N THR A 42 7.69 -15.57 -10.60
CA THR A 42 7.44 -14.45 -9.69
C THR A 42 5.97 -14.05 -9.71
N LYS A 43 5.33 -13.98 -8.53
CA LYS A 43 3.93 -13.54 -8.42
C LYS A 43 3.84 -12.08 -7.99
N LEU A 44 2.94 -11.36 -8.65
CA LEU A 44 2.57 -9.99 -8.35
C LEU A 44 1.13 -9.98 -7.84
N HIS A 45 0.92 -9.31 -6.71
CA HIS A 45 -0.35 -9.29 -5.99
C HIS A 45 -0.83 -7.84 -5.79
N LEU A 46 -2.13 -7.70 -5.53
CA LEU A 46 -2.76 -6.44 -5.16
C LEU A 46 -3.34 -6.50 -3.75
N CYS A 47 -3.44 -5.33 -3.13
CA CYS A 47 -4.22 -5.11 -1.92
C CYS A 47 -5.66 -4.67 -2.31
N PRO A 48 -6.71 -5.17 -1.63
CA PRO A 48 -8.09 -4.72 -1.83
C PRO A 48 -8.26 -3.21 -1.63
N VAL A 49 -7.44 -2.59 -0.78
CA VAL A 49 -7.42 -1.13 -0.59
C VAL A 49 -6.97 -0.43 -1.87
N SER A 50 -5.89 -0.91 -2.51
CA SER A 50 -5.43 -0.35 -3.80
C SER A 50 -6.48 -0.52 -4.91
N VAL A 51 -7.16 -1.67 -4.96
CA VAL A 51 -8.29 -1.89 -5.86
C VAL A 51 -9.39 -0.85 -5.61
N GLY A 52 -9.73 -0.61 -4.33
CA GLY A 52 -10.70 0.38 -3.91
C GLY A 52 -10.32 1.82 -4.29
N GLU A 53 -9.05 2.20 -4.14
CA GLU A 53 -8.53 3.52 -4.53
C GLU A 53 -8.65 3.77 -6.02
N VAL A 54 -8.27 2.78 -6.85
CA VAL A 54 -8.43 2.87 -8.32
C VAL A 54 -9.91 2.99 -8.68
N GLU A 55 -10.77 2.11 -8.14
CA GLU A 55 -12.21 2.12 -8.42
C GLU A 55 -12.92 3.39 -7.91
N TYR A 56 -12.45 4.01 -6.83
CA TYR A 56 -12.88 5.34 -6.39
C TYR A 56 -12.50 6.40 -7.43
N GLY A 57 -11.24 6.42 -7.87
CA GLY A 57 -10.76 7.31 -8.92
C GLY A 57 -11.58 7.22 -10.22
N LEU A 58 -11.92 6.01 -10.65
CA LEU A 58 -12.78 5.77 -11.83
C LEU A 58 -14.21 6.29 -11.65
N ARG A 59 -14.78 6.27 -10.44
CA ARG A 59 -16.14 6.75 -10.19
C ARG A 59 -16.25 8.27 -10.15
N ILE A 60 -15.19 8.97 -9.74
CA ILE A 60 -15.14 10.43 -9.73
C ILE A 60 -14.70 11.02 -11.07
N ALA A 61 -14.03 10.22 -11.91
CA ALA A 61 -13.58 10.64 -13.23
C ALA A 61 -14.77 10.94 -14.17
N PRO A 62 -14.63 11.91 -15.09
CA PRO A 62 -15.67 12.21 -16.08
C PRO A 62 -16.03 10.97 -16.92
N TYR A 63 -17.33 10.75 -17.13
CA TYR A 63 -17.87 9.58 -17.86
C TYR A 63 -17.33 9.36 -19.29
N LYS A 64 -16.66 10.36 -19.89
CA LYS A 64 -16.12 10.28 -21.25
C LYS A 64 -14.91 9.35 -21.40
N ASP A 65 -14.36 8.84 -20.30
CA ASP A 65 -13.11 8.07 -20.26
C ASP A 65 -13.31 6.54 -20.20
N GLN A 66 -14.39 5.99 -20.80
CA GLN A 66 -14.72 4.55 -20.73
C GLN A 66 -13.54 3.64 -21.11
N LYS A 67 -12.77 3.96 -22.15
CA LYS A 67 -11.57 3.19 -22.53
C LYS A 67 -10.52 3.12 -21.41
N LYS A 68 -10.31 4.23 -20.69
CA LYS A 68 -9.37 4.27 -19.55
C LYS A 68 -9.92 3.46 -18.37
N HIS A 69 -11.24 3.47 -18.16
CA HIS A 69 -11.88 2.67 -17.12
C HIS A 69 -11.73 1.17 -17.41
N ASP A 70 -11.96 0.76 -18.64
CA ASP A 70 -11.81 -0.64 -19.07
C ASP A 70 -10.34 -1.08 -18.97
N GLN A 71 -9.39 -0.21 -19.34
CA GLN A 71 -7.96 -0.46 -19.19
C GLN A 71 -7.55 -0.62 -17.72
N ALA A 72 -8.01 0.27 -16.84
CA ALA A 72 -7.72 0.18 -15.41
C ALA A 72 -8.27 -1.13 -14.81
N ARG A 73 -9.50 -1.51 -15.14
CA ARG A 73 -10.10 -2.80 -14.69
C ARG A 73 -9.39 -4.02 -15.28
N SER A 74 -8.89 -3.93 -16.51
CA SER A 74 -8.06 -4.97 -17.11
C SER A 74 -6.71 -5.13 -16.40
N ILE A 75 -6.16 -4.04 -15.84
CA ILE A 75 -4.96 -4.13 -14.98
C ILE A 75 -5.32 -4.79 -13.66
N LEU A 76 -6.38 -4.35 -12.99
CA LEU A 76 -6.80 -4.90 -11.70
C LEU A 76 -7.09 -6.41 -11.77
N SER A 77 -7.75 -6.86 -12.83
CA SER A 77 -8.09 -8.27 -13.04
C SER A 77 -6.90 -9.15 -13.47
N ALA A 78 -5.76 -8.56 -13.83
CA ALA A 78 -4.56 -9.32 -14.22
C ALA A 78 -3.78 -9.88 -13.03
N PHE A 79 -4.12 -9.47 -11.80
CA PHE A 79 -3.38 -9.82 -10.59
C PHE A 79 -4.28 -10.47 -9.55
N GLU A 80 -3.69 -11.36 -8.75
CA GLU A 80 -4.37 -11.92 -7.59
C GLU A 80 -4.46 -10.86 -6.48
N CYS A 81 -5.67 -10.61 -5.98
CA CYS A 81 -5.92 -9.68 -4.88
C CYS A 81 -5.94 -10.46 -3.56
N LEU A 82 -5.01 -10.16 -2.66
CA LEU A 82 -4.86 -10.87 -1.39
C LEU A 82 -5.83 -10.31 -0.34
N PRO A 83 -6.66 -11.13 0.30
CA PRO A 83 -7.70 -10.63 1.20
C PRO A 83 -7.10 -10.02 2.47
N ILE A 84 -7.80 -9.00 3.00
CA ILE A 84 -7.60 -8.49 4.36
C ILE A 84 -8.57 -9.25 5.25
N ASP A 85 -8.05 -10.15 6.06
CA ASP A 85 -8.82 -10.94 7.02
C ASP A 85 -8.64 -10.43 8.46
N ILE A 86 -9.28 -11.12 9.42
CA ILE A 86 -9.21 -10.74 10.83
C ILE A 86 -7.79 -10.83 11.39
N ASN A 87 -6.98 -11.78 10.92
CA ASN A 87 -5.61 -11.96 11.37
C ASN A 87 -4.73 -10.81 10.88
N THR A 88 -4.85 -10.44 9.60
CA THR A 88 -4.15 -9.29 9.01
C THR A 88 -4.44 -8.00 9.78
N ALA A 89 -5.71 -7.81 10.18
CA ALA A 89 -6.13 -6.67 10.97
C ALA A 89 -5.58 -6.68 12.40
N GLN A 90 -5.63 -7.84 13.07
CA GLN A 90 -5.24 -8.00 14.47
C GLN A 90 -3.73 -7.98 14.68
N ASP A 91 -2.98 -8.62 13.80
CA ASP A 91 -1.56 -8.87 14.02
C ASP A 91 -0.69 -7.83 13.31
N GLN A 92 -0.92 -7.56 12.02
CA GLN A 92 -0.04 -6.68 11.24
C GLN A 92 -0.49 -5.23 11.29
N TYR A 93 -1.77 -4.96 11.00
CA TYR A 93 -2.26 -3.58 11.01
C TYR A 93 -2.23 -2.97 12.40
N ALA A 94 -2.74 -3.68 13.42
CA ALA A 94 -2.75 -3.15 14.78
C ALA A 94 -1.33 -2.89 15.31
N GLU A 95 -0.37 -3.77 15.01
CA GLU A 95 1.03 -3.59 15.38
C GLU A 95 1.65 -2.38 14.67
N LEU A 96 1.50 -2.27 13.35
CA LEU A 96 1.96 -1.09 12.61
C LEU A 96 1.34 0.20 13.15
N ARG A 97 0.05 0.19 13.45
CA ARG A 97 -0.66 1.35 14.01
C ARG A 97 -0.18 1.71 15.41
N ALA A 98 0.13 0.72 16.24
CA ALA A 98 0.68 0.91 17.58
C ALA A 98 2.09 1.49 17.53
N ARG A 99 2.96 0.93 16.67
CA ARG A 99 4.31 1.48 16.41
C ARG A 99 4.24 2.91 15.90
N LEU A 100 3.33 3.19 14.97
CA LEU A 100 3.09 4.54 14.47
C LEU A 100 2.71 5.50 15.59
N PHE A 101 1.78 5.10 16.46
CA PHE A 101 1.40 5.92 17.60
C PHE A 101 2.59 6.18 18.52
N ASN A 102 3.36 5.15 18.87
CA ASN A 102 4.50 5.30 19.78
C ASN A 102 5.61 6.17 19.18
N GLU A 103 5.78 6.13 17.86
CA GLU A 103 6.78 6.93 17.14
C GLU A 103 6.35 8.40 16.98
N CYS A 104 5.08 8.66 16.66
CA CYS A 104 4.60 9.99 16.25
C CYS A 104 3.73 10.72 17.27
N ALA A 105 3.13 10.05 18.25
CA ALA A 105 2.26 10.71 19.23
C ALA A 105 3.05 11.70 20.10
N PRO A 106 2.47 12.86 20.49
CA PRO A 106 3.08 13.81 21.41
C PRO A 106 3.45 13.16 22.75
N LYS A 107 4.56 13.57 23.37
CA LYS A 107 5.09 12.99 24.62
C LYS A 107 4.05 12.96 25.76
N GLU A 108 3.18 13.96 25.82
CA GLU A 108 2.08 14.07 26.79
C GLU A 108 1.06 12.93 26.67
N LYS A 109 0.85 12.41 25.45
CA LYS A 109 -0.05 11.26 25.18
C LYS A 109 0.66 9.90 25.27
N ARG A 110 1.99 9.87 25.48
CA ARG A 110 2.77 8.62 25.62
C ARG A 110 2.79 8.06 27.06
N ASN A 111 2.62 8.91 28.08
CA ASN A 111 2.57 8.49 29.49
C ASN A 111 1.20 7.87 29.83
N ARG A 112 1.06 6.58 29.53
CA ARG A 112 -0.19 5.80 29.50
C ARG A 112 -0.50 4.99 30.76
N GLU A 113 0.23 5.17 31.87
CA GLU A 113 -0.02 4.39 33.09
C GLU A 113 -1.36 4.72 33.78
N ASN A 114 -1.98 5.87 33.47
CA ASN A 114 -3.24 6.31 34.12
C ASN A 114 -4.42 6.56 33.17
N ASP A 115 -4.30 6.28 31.87
CA ASP A 115 -5.33 6.70 30.91
C ASP A 115 -6.43 5.63 30.74
N LYS A 116 -7.60 5.89 31.35
CA LYS A 116 -8.89 5.20 31.07
C LYS A 116 -9.39 5.37 29.62
N LYS A 117 -8.61 6.05 28.77
CA LYS A 117 -8.95 6.48 27.40
C LYS A 117 -9.02 5.38 26.35
N ARG A 118 -8.69 4.11 26.65
CA ARG A 118 -8.66 3.05 25.61
C ARG A 118 -10.01 2.85 24.91
N VAL A 119 -11.13 3.08 25.60
CA VAL A 119 -12.49 2.98 25.02
C VAL A 119 -12.94 4.33 24.44
N GLU A 120 -12.57 5.45 25.06
CA GLU A 120 -12.93 6.80 24.58
C GLU A 120 -12.13 7.20 23.31
N GLU A 121 -10.92 6.67 23.10
CA GLU A 121 -10.15 6.80 21.85
C GLU A 121 -10.72 5.97 20.69
N TRP A 122 -11.63 5.02 20.94
CA TRP A 122 -12.46 4.45 19.87
C TRP A 122 -13.46 5.47 19.33
N MET A 123 -13.82 6.47 20.15
CA MET A 123 -14.69 7.58 19.76
C MET A 123 -13.91 8.77 19.19
N ASP A 124 -12.68 9.02 19.65
CA ASP A 124 -11.81 10.11 19.16
C ASP A 124 -10.40 9.60 18.76
N PRO A 125 -10.28 8.87 17.64
CA PRO A 125 -9.00 8.34 17.18
C PRO A 125 -8.05 9.47 16.76
N THR A 126 -6.76 9.32 17.07
CA THR A 126 -5.75 10.24 16.52
C THR A 126 -5.79 10.18 15.00
N THR A 127 -6.29 11.25 14.38
CA THR A 127 -6.62 11.26 12.95
C THR A 127 -5.39 11.06 12.08
N SER A 128 -5.55 10.41 10.92
CA SER A 128 -4.46 10.17 9.97
C SER A 128 -3.78 11.47 9.50
N LYS A 129 -4.53 12.60 9.49
CA LYS A 129 -3.99 13.95 9.27
C LYS A 129 -3.00 14.41 10.35
N GLN A 130 -3.24 14.09 11.62
CA GLN A 130 -2.34 14.43 12.72
C GLN A 130 -1.06 13.59 12.70
N LEU A 131 -1.11 12.39 12.11
CA LEU A 131 0.02 11.48 11.97
C LEU A 131 0.77 11.63 10.63
N GLN A 132 0.30 12.55 9.76
CA GLN A 132 0.87 12.84 8.44
C GLN A 132 1.03 11.58 7.56
N ILE A 133 0.11 10.63 7.67
CA ILE A 133 0.11 9.37 6.92
C ILE A 133 -1.27 9.13 6.32
N GLN A 134 -1.34 8.45 5.18
CA GLN A 134 -2.59 7.94 4.63
C GLN A 134 -2.89 6.57 5.27
N GLU A 135 -4.05 6.41 5.89
CA GLU A 135 -4.43 5.16 6.58
C GLU A 135 -4.41 3.95 5.63
N ASN A 136 -4.70 4.20 4.35
CA ASN A 136 -4.69 3.18 3.30
C ASN A 136 -3.30 2.57 3.10
N ASP A 137 -2.24 3.38 3.14
CA ASP A 137 -0.85 2.90 3.04
C ASP A 137 -0.51 1.94 4.17
N LEU A 138 -1.07 2.16 5.36
CA LEU A 138 -0.86 1.30 6.52
C LEU A 138 -1.49 -0.08 6.30
N TRP A 139 -2.69 -0.14 5.72
CA TRP A 139 -3.32 -1.39 5.33
C TRP A 139 -2.55 -2.12 4.23
N ILE A 140 -2.05 -1.39 3.22
CA ILE A 140 -1.24 -1.97 2.15
C ILE A 140 0.05 -2.57 2.72
N ALA A 141 0.74 -1.84 3.62
CA ALA A 141 1.92 -2.35 4.32
C ALA A 141 1.59 -3.57 5.21
N ALA A 142 0.44 -3.55 5.91
CA ALA A 142 0.00 -4.67 6.74
C ALA A 142 -0.23 -5.95 5.92
N VAL A 143 -0.83 -5.84 4.72
CA VAL A 143 -0.99 -6.99 3.81
C VAL A 143 0.37 -7.50 3.35
N ALA A 144 1.29 -6.62 2.96
CA ALA A 144 2.63 -7.06 2.56
C ALA A 144 3.36 -7.79 3.68
N MET A 145 3.24 -7.32 4.93
CA MET A 145 3.77 -8.03 6.11
C MET A 145 3.10 -9.38 6.34
N ALA A 146 1.75 -9.46 6.26
CA ALA A 146 1.00 -10.67 6.55
C ALA A 146 1.33 -11.82 5.58
N TYR A 147 1.59 -11.49 4.32
CA TYR A 147 1.91 -12.46 3.27
C TYR A 147 3.42 -12.57 2.97
N ASN A 148 4.28 -11.92 3.78
CA ASN A 148 5.73 -11.90 3.61
C ASN A 148 6.16 -11.50 2.19
N LEU A 149 5.59 -10.39 1.70
CA LEU A 149 5.81 -9.84 0.36
C LEU A 149 6.71 -8.61 0.40
N ILE A 150 7.35 -8.33 -0.74
CA ILE A 150 7.98 -7.04 -0.97
C ILE A 150 6.92 -6.04 -1.43
N LEU A 151 6.81 -4.89 -0.77
CA LEU A 151 5.93 -3.81 -1.21
C LEU A 151 6.65 -2.93 -2.23
N VAL A 152 6.12 -2.89 -3.45
CA VAL A 152 6.62 -2.05 -4.54
C VAL A 152 5.88 -0.73 -4.51
N THR A 153 6.60 0.37 -4.25
CA THR A 153 6.02 1.72 -4.18
C THR A 153 7.06 2.78 -4.54
N ASP A 154 6.63 3.85 -5.20
CA ASP A 154 7.42 5.08 -5.38
C ASP A 154 7.19 6.11 -4.27
N ASP A 155 6.20 5.88 -3.40
CA ASP A 155 5.94 6.79 -2.29
C ASP A 155 7.10 6.72 -1.28
N LYS A 156 7.46 7.90 -0.75
CA LYS A 156 8.47 8.02 0.30
C LYS A 156 8.08 7.17 1.50
N MET A 157 6.81 7.19 1.92
CA MET A 157 6.27 6.46 3.08
C MET A 157 7.23 6.44 4.28
N ALA A 158 7.93 7.55 4.54
CA ALA A 158 9.14 7.54 5.37
C ALA A 158 8.89 7.05 6.81
N VAL A 159 7.70 7.37 7.35
CA VAL A 159 7.30 6.91 8.69
C VAL A 159 6.95 5.43 8.67
N ILE A 160 6.17 4.96 7.69
CA ILE A 160 5.78 3.55 7.56
C ILE A 160 7.02 2.67 7.37
N LYS A 161 7.95 3.07 6.48
CA LYS A 161 9.22 2.35 6.28
C LYS A 161 10.03 2.25 7.58
N ARG A 162 10.03 3.31 8.39
CA ARG A 162 10.74 3.33 9.68
C ARG A 162 10.10 2.42 10.72
N ILE A 163 8.77 2.47 10.88
CA ILE A 163 8.06 1.67 11.91
C ILE A 163 7.92 0.19 11.54
N ALA A 164 7.83 -0.12 10.24
CA ALA A 164 7.77 -1.50 9.78
C ALA A 164 9.14 -2.18 9.85
N GLY A 165 10.23 -1.40 9.70
CA GLY A 165 11.58 -1.86 9.97
C GLY A 165 11.98 -3.04 9.09
N ILE A 166 12.41 -4.14 9.72
CA ILE A 166 12.84 -5.36 9.02
C ILE A 166 11.69 -6.31 8.65
N ASP A 167 10.47 -6.03 9.13
CA ASP A 167 9.31 -6.93 8.95
C ASP A 167 8.75 -6.90 7.51
N ILE A 168 9.19 -5.93 6.71
CA ILE A 168 8.78 -5.74 5.32
C ILE A 168 9.96 -5.16 4.53
N THR A 169 10.08 -5.56 3.27
CA THR A 169 11.01 -4.94 2.33
C THR A 169 10.24 -4.05 1.37
N PHE A 170 10.81 -2.88 1.06
CA PHE A 170 10.27 -1.96 0.07
C PHE A 170 11.19 -1.89 -1.14
N GLU A 171 10.61 -1.86 -2.33
CA GLU A 171 11.34 -1.61 -3.57
C GLU A 171 10.68 -0.48 -4.35
N ASN A 172 11.52 0.31 -5.04
CA ASN A 172 11.05 1.28 -6.02
C ASN A 172 11.55 0.83 -7.39
N TRP A 173 10.61 0.50 -8.28
CA TRP A 173 10.89 0.02 -9.63
C TRP A 173 10.93 1.13 -10.68
N LEU A 174 10.70 2.38 -10.28
CA LEU A 174 10.57 3.53 -11.18
C LEU A 174 11.87 4.33 -11.33
N ILE A 175 12.93 3.95 -10.59
CA ILE A 175 14.23 4.63 -10.54
C ILE A 175 15.37 3.76 -11.06
#